data_AF-A0A7C3QGL4-F1
#
_entry.id   AF-A0A7C3QGL4-F1
#
_cell.length_a   1.000
_cell.length_b   1.000
_cell.length_c   1.000
_cell.angle_alpha   90.00
_cell.angle_beta   90.00
_cell.angle_gamma   90.00
#
_symmetry.space_group_name_H-M   'P 1'
#
loop_
_entity.id
_entity.type
_entity.pdbx_description
1 polymer ?
#
loop_
_entity_poly.entity_id
_entity_poly.type
_entity_poly.pdbx_seq_one_letter_code
_entity_poly.pdbx_strand_id
1 'polypeptide(L)'
;MYSLQALEEAIVALESHKDALSVDVADLALAALRDKLADLQMAPASRQLAQATILVADLSGFTSMSEFMDAEEVRDTINAVWQKLDGAITSWGGQVDKHVGDAIIALFGV
;
A
#
# COMPACT_ATOMS: atom_id res chain seq x y z
N MET A 1 -17.13 7.93 0.68
CA MET A 1 -17.46 8.98 1.68
C MET A 1 -17.81 8.40 3.06
N TYR A 2 -17.86 7.07 3.23
CA TYR A 2 -18.29 6.40 4.47
C TYR A 2 -17.19 6.14 5.52
N SER A 3 -15.91 6.35 5.19
CA SER A 3 -14.79 5.93 6.06
C SER A 3 -14.48 6.88 7.22
N LEU A 4 -14.64 8.19 7.04
CA LEU A 4 -14.37 9.19 8.09
C LEU A 4 -15.43 9.17 9.19
N GLN A 5 -16.70 9.19 8.79
CA GLN A 5 -17.82 9.18 9.71
C GLN A 5 -17.84 7.92 10.59
N ALA A 6 -17.53 6.75 10.01
CA ALA A 6 -17.44 5.50 10.78
C ALA A 6 -16.31 5.53 11.82
N LEU A 7 -15.22 6.25 11.54
CA LEU A 7 -14.09 6.37 12.46
C LEU A 7 -14.39 7.32 13.62
N GLU A 8 -15.07 8.43 13.34
CA GLU A 8 -15.57 9.36 14.36
C GLU A 8 -16.59 8.67 15.28
N GLU A 9 -17.53 7.91 14.71
CA GLU A 9 -18.50 7.12 15.47
C GLU A 9 -17.83 6.06 16.36
N ALA A 10 -16.78 5.41 15.86
CA ALA A 10 -16.00 4.43 16.63
C ALA A 10 -15.23 5.07 17.80
N ILE A 11 -14.66 6.27 17.61
CA ILE A 11 -13.99 7.02 18.68
C ILE A 11 -15.00 7.39 19.77
N VAL A 12 -16.16 7.94 19.40
CA VAL A 12 -17.22 8.31 20.35
C VAL A 12 -17.74 7.09 21.12
N ALA A 13 -17.93 5.96 20.44
CA ALA A 13 -18.36 4.72 21.06
C ALA A 13 -17.32 4.20 22.07
N LEU A 14 -16.03 4.27 21.72
CA LEU A 14 -14.95 3.80 22.58
C LEU A 14 -14.73 4.72 23.79
N GLU A 15 -14.86 6.04 23.63
CA GLU A 15 -14.85 7.01 24.73
C GLU A 15 -15.98 6.73 25.74
N SER A 16 -17.17 6.38 25.24
CA SER A 16 -18.34 6.07 26.07
C SER A 16 -18.19 4.79 26.89
N HIS A 17 -17.31 3.88 26.48
CA HIS A 17 -17.09 2.58 27.13
C HIS A 17 -15.70 2.46 27.77
N LYS A 18 -14.99 3.57 27.97
CA LYS A 18 -13.64 3.60 28.55
C LYS A 18 -13.58 2.95 29.94
N ASP A 19 -14.66 3.05 30.72
CA ASP A 19 -14.76 2.49 32.07
C ASP A 19 -14.92 0.96 32.10
N ALA A 20 -15.31 0.34 30.98
CA ALA A 20 -15.44 -1.11 30.85
C ALA A 20 -14.14 -1.80 30.40
N LEU A 21 -13.14 -1.01 30.00
CA LEU A 21 -11.83 -1.45 29.54
C LEU A 21 -10.77 -1.05 30.57
N SER A 22 -9.58 -1.68 30.54
CA SER A 22 -8.46 -1.09 31.28
C SER A 22 -8.08 0.24 30.64
N VAL A 23 -7.78 1.22 31.50
CA VAL A 23 -7.46 2.60 31.09
C VAL A 23 -6.38 2.60 29.99
N ASP A 24 -5.35 1.77 30.14
CA ASP A 24 -4.24 1.66 29.20
C ASP A 24 -4.66 1.17 27.80
N VAL A 25 -5.60 0.23 27.72
CA VAL A 25 -6.07 -0.34 26.45
C VAL A 25 -6.99 0.64 25.73
N ALA A 26 -7.88 1.31 26.48
CA ALA A 26 -8.76 2.32 25.91
C ALA A 26 -7.96 3.51 25.38
N ASP A 27 -6.95 3.98 26.11
CA ASP A 27 -6.13 5.12 25.69
C ASP A 27 -5.27 4.79 24.47
N LEU A 28 -4.69 3.59 24.39
CA LEU A 28 -3.95 3.15 23.21
C LEU A 28 -4.84 3.06 21.96
N ALA A 29 -6.04 2.48 22.10
CA ALA A 29 -6.97 2.33 20.99
C ALA A 29 -7.51 3.69 20.52
N LEU A 30 -7.82 4.61 21.44
CA LEU A 30 -8.23 5.97 21.10
C LEU A 30 -7.10 6.75 20.41
N ALA A 31 -5.85 6.60 20.86
CA ALA A 31 -4.71 7.22 20.21
C ALA A 31 -4.56 6.73 18.76
N ALA A 32 -4.64 5.42 18.52
CA ALA A 32 -4.54 4.85 17.18
C ALA A 32 -5.68 5.28 16.25
N LEU A 33 -6.92 5.34 16.74
CA LEU A 33 -8.07 5.79 15.94
C LEU A 33 -7.99 7.29 15.60
N ARG A 34 -7.52 8.12 16.54
CA ARG A 34 -7.33 9.56 16.31
C ARG A 34 -6.20 9.84 15.34
N ASP A 35 -5.10 9.09 15.42
CA ASP A 35 -4.00 9.17 14.46
C ASP A 35 -4.50 8.83 13.04
N LYS A 36 -5.29 7.74 12.93
CA LYS A 36 -5.91 7.37 11.66
C LYS A 36 -6.92 8.40 11.15
N LEU A 37 -7.63 9.08 12.04
CA LEU A 37 -8.56 10.15 11.69
C LEU A 37 -7.81 11.38 11.17
N ALA A 38 -6.70 11.74 11.81
CA ALA A 38 -5.83 12.82 11.37
C ALA A 38 -5.26 12.53 9.98
N ASP A 39 -4.76 11.33 9.72
CA ASP A 39 -4.28 10.92 8.38
C ASP A 39 -5.34 11.07 7.29
N LEU A 40 -6.60 10.72 7.59
CA LEU A 40 -7.69 10.79 6.61
C LEU A 40 -8.26 12.21 6.47
N GLN A 41 -8.23 13.02 7.53
CA GLN A 41 -8.61 14.43 7.52
C GLN A 41 -7.54 15.30 6.84
N MET A 42 -6.27 14.85 6.87
CA MET A 42 -5.20 15.32 6.00
C MET A 42 -5.39 14.90 4.53
N ALA A 43 -6.64 14.81 4.06
CA ALA A 43 -6.94 14.89 2.64
C ALA A 43 -6.17 16.09 2.07
N PRO A 44 -5.40 15.91 0.98
CA PRO A 44 -4.29 16.79 0.66
C PRO A 44 -4.79 18.23 0.53
N ALA A 45 -4.38 19.07 1.49
CA ALA A 45 -4.52 20.51 1.37
C ALA A 45 -3.76 20.90 0.10
N SER A 46 -4.52 21.27 -0.94
CA SER A 46 -4.15 21.29 -2.36
C SER A 46 -4.16 19.90 -3.03
N ARG A 47 -5.29 19.57 -3.67
CA ARG A 47 -5.31 18.59 -4.75
C ARG A 47 -4.53 19.18 -5.92
N GLN A 48 -3.23 18.97 -5.94
CA GLN A 48 -2.40 19.38 -7.06
C GLN A 48 -2.67 18.43 -8.22
N LEU A 49 -3.18 18.96 -9.33
CA LEU A 49 -3.30 18.21 -10.57
C LEU A 49 -1.90 18.09 -11.16
N ALA A 50 -1.27 16.94 -10.96
CA ALA A 50 -0.01 16.58 -11.60
C ALA A 50 -0.28 15.60 -12.75
N GLN A 51 0.51 15.72 -13.82
CA GLN A 51 0.50 14.73 -14.89
C GLN A 51 1.37 13.54 -14.46
N ALA A 52 0.75 12.39 -14.27
CA ALA A 52 1.42 11.15 -13.94
C ALA A 52 1.23 10.11 -15.05
N THR A 53 2.17 9.18 -15.18
CA THR A 53 2.08 7.99 -16.05
C THR A 53 2.19 6.74 -15.20
N ILE A 54 1.33 5.76 -15.47
CA ILE A 54 1.37 4.43 -14.85
C ILE A 54 1.87 3.43 -15.89
N LEU A 55 2.96 2.74 -15.59
CA LEU A 55 3.43 1.58 -16.33
C LEU A 55 2.93 0.32 -15.62
N VAL A 56 2.22 -0.53 -16.36
CA VAL A 56 1.90 -1.89 -15.95
C VAL A 56 2.55 -2.83 -16.95
N ALA A 57 3.38 -3.75 -16.46
CA ALA A 57 4.04 -4.76 -17.28
C ALA A 57 3.94 -6.12 -16.60
N ASP A 58 3.87 -7.17 -17.41
CA ASP A 58 3.68 -8.55 -16.98
C ASP A 58 4.66 -9.49 -17.70
N LEU A 59 5.20 -10.49 -16.99
CA LEU A 59 6.20 -11.38 -17.55
C LEU A 59 5.55 -12.47 -18.43
N SER A 60 5.73 -12.34 -19.74
CA SER A 60 5.21 -13.32 -20.70
C SER A 60 5.73 -14.73 -20.43
N GLY A 61 4.81 -15.70 -20.34
CA GLY A 61 5.13 -17.12 -20.16
C GLY A 61 5.49 -17.52 -18.72
N PHE A 62 5.40 -16.61 -17.75
CA PHE A 62 5.68 -16.90 -16.35
C PHE A 62 4.80 -18.03 -15.80
N THR A 63 3.49 -18.03 -16.09
CA THR A 63 2.58 -19.08 -15.60
C THR A 63 3.06 -20.46 -16.00
N SER A 64 3.32 -20.68 -17.29
CA SER A 64 3.81 -21.96 -17.79
C SER A 64 5.19 -22.31 -17.23
N MET A 65 6.08 -21.34 -17.07
CA MET A 65 7.39 -21.56 -16.45
C MET A 65 7.25 -22.02 -14.99
N SER A 66 6.38 -21.37 -14.22
CA SER A 66 6.20 -21.63 -12.79
C SER A 66 5.61 -23.00 -12.46
N GLU A 67 4.87 -23.60 -13.39
CA GLU A 67 4.27 -24.94 -13.22
C GLU A 67 5.30 -26.06 -13.20
N PHE A 68 6.49 -25.84 -13.76
CA PHE A 68 7.55 -26.86 -13.89
C PHE A 68 8.79 -26.57 -13.04
N MET A 69 8.76 -25.54 -12.20
CA MET A 69 9.88 -25.12 -11.36
C MET A 69 9.52 -25.25 -9.88
N ASP A 70 10.52 -25.51 -9.05
CA ASP A 70 10.32 -25.46 -7.62
C ASP A 70 10.10 -24.01 -7.16
N ALA A 71 9.35 -23.82 -6.08
CA ALA A 71 8.95 -22.49 -5.60
C ALA A 71 10.15 -21.58 -5.30
N GLU A 72 11.26 -22.15 -4.83
CA GLU A 72 12.51 -21.41 -4.58
C GLU A 72 13.15 -20.93 -5.89
N GLU A 73 13.16 -21.76 -6.92
CA GLU A 73 13.70 -21.41 -8.24
C GLU A 73 12.85 -20.34 -8.92
N VAL A 74 11.52 -20.45 -8.83
CA VAL A 74 10.59 -19.42 -9.34
C VAL A 74 10.88 -18.10 -8.67
N ARG A 75 10.94 -18.08 -7.33
CA ARG A 75 11.22 -16.88 -6.52
C ARG A 75 12.55 -16.24 -6.90
N ASP A 76 13.61 -17.01 -6.98
CA ASP A 76 14.95 -16.49 -7.24
C ASP A 76 15.06 -15.95 -8.68
N THR A 77 14.41 -16.62 -9.64
CA THR A 77 14.31 -16.17 -11.03
C THR A 77 13.58 -14.82 -11.12
N ILE A 78 12.41 -14.72 -10.50
CA ILE A 78 11.60 -13.51 -10.59
C ILE A 78 12.26 -12.33 -9.84
N ASN A 79 12.94 -12.59 -8.72
CA ASN A 79 13.75 -11.60 -8.01
C ASN A 79 14.87 -11.03 -8.90
N ALA A 80 15.53 -11.87 -9.68
CA ALA A 80 16.56 -11.42 -10.62
C ALA A 80 15.97 -10.57 -11.76
N VAL A 81 14.71 -10.83 -12.18
CA VAL A 81 13.99 -9.99 -13.14
C VAL A 81 13.64 -8.64 -12.52
N TRP A 82 13.03 -8.62 -11.34
CA TRP A 82 12.68 -7.37 -10.64
C TRP A 82 13.89 -6.50 -10.39
N GLN A 83 15.01 -7.04 -9.94
CA GLN A 83 16.23 -6.25 -9.73
C GLN A 83 16.67 -5.48 -10.99
N LYS A 84 16.49 -6.07 -12.18
CA LYS A 84 16.79 -5.41 -13.46
C LYS A 84 15.72 -4.39 -13.84
N LEU A 85 14.44 -4.73 -13.69
CA LEU A 85 13.33 -3.85 -14.04
C LEU A 85 13.25 -2.64 -13.11
N ASP A 86 13.37 -2.84 -11.80
CA ASP A 86 13.41 -1.80 -10.78
C ASP A 86 14.57 -0.83 -11.06
N GLY A 87 15.76 -1.38 -11.33
CA GLY A 87 16.92 -0.57 -11.71
C GLY A 87 16.68 0.25 -12.98
N ALA A 88 16.05 -0.33 -14.00
CA ALA A 88 15.68 0.38 -15.21
C ALA A 88 14.67 1.49 -14.90
N ILE A 89 13.55 1.18 -14.24
CA ILE A 89 12.50 2.14 -13.87
C ILE A 89 13.09 3.34 -13.12
N THR A 90 13.90 3.08 -12.08
CA THR A 90 14.54 4.15 -11.30
C THR A 90 15.53 4.96 -12.14
N SER A 91 16.29 4.34 -13.03
CA SER A 91 17.22 5.05 -13.92
C SER A 91 16.52 6.02 -14.89
N TRP A 92 15.27 5.76 -15.24
CA TRP A 92 14.43 6.63 -16.08
C TRP A 92 13.52 7.57 -15.27
N GLY A 93 13.76 7.72 -13.96
CA GLY A 93 13.02 8.63 -13.08
C GLY A 93 11.63 8.13 -12.67
N GLY A 94 11.36 6.83 -12.82
CA GLY A 94 10.16 6.20 -12.30
C GLY A 94 10.34 5.67 -10.88
N GLN A 95 9.23 5.45 -10.20
CA GLN A 95 9.16 4.78 -8.91
C GLN A 95 8.38 3.47 -9.05
N VAL A 96 8.92 2.38 -8.52
CA VAL A 96 8.17 1.12 -8.40
C VAL A 96 7.17 1.27 -7.25
N ASP A 97 5.89 1.10 -7.55
CA ASP A 97 4.82 1.12 -6.55
C ASP A 97 4.69 -0.26 -5.89
N LYS A 98 4.56 -1.31 -6.70
CA LYS A 98 4.49 -2.70 -6.22
C LYS A 98 4.72 -3.73 -7.32
N HIS A 99 5.14 -4.93 -6.90
CA HIS A 99 5.07 -6.16 -7.69
C HIS A 99 3.79 -6.92 -7.32
N VAL A 100 3.07 -7.45 -8.32
CA VAL A 100 1.80 -8.17 -8.14
C VAL A 100 1.86 -9.46 -8.95
N GLY A 101 2.18 -10.58 -8.28
CA GLY A 101 2.49 -11.82 -8.99
C GLY A 101 3.71 -11.61 -9.87
N ASP A 102 3.57 -11.85 -11.16
CA ASP A 102 4.54 -11.63 -12.23
C ASP A 102 4.47 -10.25 -12.89
N ALA A 103 3.54 -9.40 -12.43
CA ALA A 103 3.40 -8.04 -12.90
C ALA A 103 4.16 -7.03 -12.03
N ILE A 104 4.50 -5.90 -12.64
CA ILE A 104 5.06 -4.72 -11.98
C ILE A 104 4.21 -3.49 -12.28
N ILE A 105 4.01 -2.65 -11.26
CA ILE A 105 3.38 -1.35 -11.38
C ILE A 105 4.42 -0.29 -11.03
N ALA A 106 4.62 0.66 -11.94
CA ALA A 106 5.50 1.80 -11.74
C ALA A 106 4.81 3.11 -12.08
N LEU A 107 5.23 4.16 -11.40
CA LEU A 107 4.70 5.50 -11.47
C LEU A 107 5.79 6.46 -11.97
N PHE A 108 5.41 7.38 -12.84
CA PHE A 108 6.28 8.46 -13.31
C PHE A 108 5.58 9.80 -13.14
N GLY A 109 6.31 10.80 -12.66
CA GLY A 109 5.76 12.15 -12.40
C GLY A 109 4.87 12.23 -11.15
N VAL A 110 5.09 11.36 -10.17
CA VAL A 110 4.44 11.35 -8.85
C VAL A 110 5.26 12.01 -7.77
#